data_AF-A0A498FLL4-F1
#
_entry.id   AF-A0A498FLL4-F1
#
_cell.length_a   1.000
_cell.length_b   1.000
_cell.length_c   1.000
_cell.angle_alpha   90.00
_cell.angle_beta   90.00
_cell.angle_gamma   90.00
#
_symmetry.space_group_name_H-M   'P 1'
#
loop_
_entity.id
_entity.type
_entity.pdbx_description
1 polymer ?
#
loop_
_entity_poly.entity_id
_entity_poly.type
_entity_poly.pdbx_seq_one_letter_code
_entity_poly.pdbx_strand_id
1 'polypeptide(L)'
;MNGSDADGGGAPRRGARDGGARGESGGSTGAGAGHADSPAVGDAVIRPAIDDAGEVPAAADVSLKGADRAERPDRVSSVLVAVGPGPHSGATIDVAREIAAATDAWLELFHVVPSDAALADAGPDEDATGTAVTASDAADAEDYAAAGERLLDAAEERLGGFDRADRWLVEDRTAAGAVVEQSAYYDLVVVGAPTTGTVGRFVFGSTTDTVVGDAEVPVVVVEADGSTALDAE
;
A
#
# COMPACT_ATOMS: atom_id res chain seq x y z
N MET A 1 21.86 -18.93 80.74
CA MET A 1 22.97 -18.01 80.39
C MET A 1 22.37 -16.88 79.57
N ASN A 2 22.50 -15.63 80.05
CA ASN A 2 22.14 -14.33 79.44
C ASN A 2 20.65 -14.10 79.11
N GLY A 3 19.96 -13.01 79.44
CA GLY A 3 20.19 -11.69 80.05
C GLY A 3 18.89 -10.88 79.77
N SER A 4 18.27 -10.22 80.77
CA SER A 4 18.30 -8.74 80.95
C SER A 4 17.74 -7.96 79.74
N ASP A 5 16.80 -7.02 79.79
CA ASP A 5 16.29 -6.13 80.85
C ASP A 5 14.88 -5.62 80.49
N ALA A 6 14.23 -5.01 81.49
CA ALA A 6 12.96 -4.27 81.41
C ALA A 6 13.21 -2.76 81.23
N ASP A 7 12.31 -2.09 80.51
CA ASP A 7 11.89 -0.68 80.65
C ASP A 7 10.77 -0.47 79.62
N GLY A 8 9.63 0.19 79.83
CA GLY A 8 9.23 1.15 80.83
C GLY A 8 8.48 2.29 80.11
N GLY A 9 7.17 2.43 80.35
CA GLY A 9 6.50 3.75 80.30
C GLY A 9 5.48 4.04 79.18
N GLY A 10 4.24 4.29 79.61
CA GLY A 10 3.52 5.52 79.27
C GLY A 10 2.46 5.48 78.15
N ALA A 11 1.18 5.33 78.54
CA ALA A 11 0.04 5.79 77.73
C ALA A 11 -0.14 7.32 77.84
N PRO A 12 -0.81 7.99 76.89
CA PRO A 12 -2.24 8.24 77.14
C PRO A 12 -3.17 8.26 75.91
N ARG A 13 -4.40 7.79 76.18
CA ARG A 13 -5.73 8.31 75.81
C ARG A 13 -5.92 9.28 74.61
N ARG A 14 -6.79 8.80 73.70
CA ARG A 14 -8.11 9.36 73.31
C ARG A 14 -8.16 10.74 72.62
N GLY A 15 -8.67 10.76 71.39
CA GLY A 15 -9.22 11.98 70.78
C GLY A 15 -9.65 11.80 69.32
N ALA A 16 -10.87 11.32 69.10
CA ALA A 16 -11.59 11.51 67.83
C ALA A 16 -12.00 12.98 67.70
N ARG A 17 -11.84 13.63 66.53
CA ARG A 17 -12.79 14.60 65.93
C ARG A 17 -12.58 14.75 64.42
N ASP A 18 -13.72 14.76 63.74
CA ASP A 18 -13.99 15.21 62.38
C ASP A 18 -13.40 16.58 62.02
N GLY A 19 -13.19 16.78 60.72
CA GLY A 19 -12.97 18.09 60.13
C GLY A 19 -12.76 18.01 58.63
N GLY A 20 -13.86 17.89 57.88
CA GLY A 20 -13.86 18.07 56.44
C GLY A 20 -13.58 19.53 56.07
N ALA A 21 -12.81 19.72 55.00
CA ALA A 21 -12.84 20.94 54.21
C ALA A 21 -12.56 20.57 52.74
N ARG A 22 -13.58 20.82 51.92
CA ARG A 22 -13.52 20.85 50.46
C ARG A 22 -12.52 21.93 50.02
N GLY A 23 -11.71 21.60 49.03
CA GLY A 23 -10.95 22.55 48.22
C GLY A 23 -10.77 21.95 46.84
N GLU A 24 -11.66 22.32 45.93
CA GLU A 24 -11.57 22.01 44.51
C GLU A 24 -10.44 22.82 43.86
N SER A 25 -9.62 22.20 43.01
CA SER A 25 -9.07 22.75 41.75
C SER A 25 -7.81 22.00 41.33
N GLY A 26 -7.74 21.64 40.05
CA GLY A 26 -6.53 21.16 39.41
C GLY A 26 -6.75 19.90 38.59
N GLY A 27 -7.32 20.06 37.40
CA GLY A 27 -7.24 19.03 36.37
C GLY A 27 -5.79 18.83 35.93
N SER A 28 -5.41 17.56 35.76
CA SER A 28 -4.63 17.07 34.62
C SER A 28 -5.11 15.63 34.40
N THR A 29 -5.88 15.32 33.36
CA THR A 29 -5.40 15.10 31.98
C THR A 29 -3.95 14.66 31.95
N GLY A 30 -3.70 13.47 32.48
CA GLY A 30 -2.72 12.56 31.91
C GLY A 30 -3.49 11.45 31.23
N ALA A 31 -4.18 11.76 30.13
CA ALA A 31 -4.36 10.75 29.09
C ALA A 31 -2.94 10.44 28.66
N GLY A 32 -2.40 9.33 29.17
CA GLY A 32 -1.19 8.77 28.61
C GLY A 32 -1.48 8.61 27.12
N ALA A 33 -0.85 9.45 26.31
CA ALA A 33 -0.66 9.15 24.91
C ALA A 33 -0.04 7.75 24.93
N GLY A 34 -0.85 6.75 24.60
CA GLY A 34 -0.34 5.43 24.26
C GLY A 34 0.73 5.72 23.24
N HIS A 35 1.98 5.49 23.63
CA HIS A 35 3.01 5.29 22.63
C HIS A 35 2.45 4.11 21.85
N ALA A 36 1.98 4.35 20.63
CA ALA A 36 1.69 3.26 19.71
C ALA A 36 2.94 2.40 19.78
N ASP A 37 2.79 1.19 20.32
CA ASP A 37 3.91 0.29 20.59
C ASP A 37 4.64 0.17 19.27
N SER A 38 5.84 0.75 19.18
CA SER A 38 6.66 0.55 18.00
C SER A 38 6.91 -0.95 17.92
N PRO A 39 6.65 -1.60 16.78
CA PRO A 39 6.72 -3.05 16.67
C PRO A 39 8.07 -3.53 17.20
N ALA A 40 8.06 -4.62 17.97
CA ALA A 40 9.32 -5.16 18.48
C ALA A 40 10.19 -5.61 17.30
N VAL A 41 11.51 -5.51 17.45
CA VAL A 41 12.44 -5.96 16.41
C VAL A 41 12.17 -7.43 16.08
N GLY A 42 11.68 -7.70 14.87
CA GLY A 42 11.31 -9.04 14.39
C GLY A 42 9.80 -9.32 14.29
N ASP A 43 8.93 -8.38 14.69
CA ASP A 43 7.49 -8.50 14.47
C ASP A 43 7.15 -8.26 13.00
N ALA A 44 6.16 -8.99 12.49
CA ALA A 44 5.73 -8.84 11.10
C ALA A 44 5.09 -7.46 10.87
N VAL A 45 5.73 -6.62 10.06
CA VAL A 45 5.28 -5.24 9.80
C VAL A 45 4.29 -5.15 8.64
N ILE A 46 4.26 -6.16 7.76
CA ILE A 46 3.48 -6.16 6.53
C ILE A 46 1.96 -6.03 6.82
N ARG A 47 1.41 -6.84 7.73
CA ARG A 47 -0.03 -6.82 8.02
C ARG A 47 -0.49 -5.50 8.66
N PRO A 48 0.14 -5.01 9.75
CA PRO A 48 -0.23 -3.71 10.31
C PRO A 48 -0.18 -2.58 9.29
N ALA A 49 0.88 -2.51 8.46
CA ALA A 49 0.99 -1.47 7.43
C ALA A 49 -0.15 -1.52 6.40
N ILE A 50 -0.63 -2.72 6.06
CA ILE A 50 -1.72 -2.91 5.11
C ILE A 50 -3.08 -2.61 5.76
N ASP A 51 -3.25 -2.99 7.03
CA ASP A 51 -4.46 -2.67 7.80
C ASP A 51 -4.62 -1.14 7.92
N ASP A 52 -3.54 -0.41 8.22
CA ASP A 52 -3.51 1.06 8.26
C ASP A 52 -3.78 1.66 6.86
N ALA A 53 -3.17 1.11 5.81
CA ALA A 53 -3.42 1.56 4.44
C ALA A 53 -4.84 1.25 3.94
N GLY A 54 -5.55 0.32 4.57
CA GLY A 54 -6.98 0.06 4.33
C GLY A 54 -7.90 1.20 4.76
N GLU A 55 -7.41 2.16 5.56
CA GLU A 55 -8.17 3.35 5.96
C GLU A 55 -8.13 4.47 4.91
N VAL A 56 -7.37 4.30 3.82
CA VAL A 56 -7.29 5.26 2.72
C VAL A 56 -8.69 5.47 2.11
N PRO A 57 -9.25 6.70 2.11
CA PRO A 57 -10.62 6.94 1.66
C PRO A 57 -10.91 6.59 0.20
N ALA A 58 -9.86 6.55 -0.64
CA ALA A 58 -9.96 6.19 -2.05
C ALA A 58 -10.09 4.68 -2.27
N ALA A 59 -9.80 3.84 -1.26
CA ALA A 59 -9.88 2.39 -1.35
C ALA A 59 -11.20 1.88 -0.73
N ALA A 60 -11.89 1.01 -1.45
CA ALA A 60 -13.03 0.25 -0.95
C ALA A 60 -12.61 -1.03 -0.22
N ASP A 61 -11.56 -1.69 -0.71
CA ASP A 61 -10.96 -2.87 -0.09
C ASP A 61 -9.45 -2.91 -0.37
N VAL A 62 -8.68 -3.35 0.63
CA VAL A 62 -7.26 -3.61 0.51
C VAL A 62 -6.99 -5.01 1.06
N SER A 63 -6.50 -5.91 0.22
CA SER A 63 -6.28 -7.30 0.62
C SER A 63 -4.87 -7.80 0.33
N LEU A 64 -4.26 -8.43 1.34
CA LEU A 64 -2.96 -9.08 1.21
C LEU A 64 -3.11 -10.52 0.72
N LYS A 65 -2.40 -10.88 -0.36
CA LYS A 65 -2.28 -12.22 -0.93
C LYS A 65 -0.85 -12.72 -0.85
N GLY A 66 -0.68 -14.04 -0.71
CA GLY A 66 0.65 -14.66 -0.70
C GLY A 66 1.56 -14.19 0.45
N ALA A 67 1.01 -13.89 1.63
CA ALA A 67 1.79 -13.40 2.77
C ALA A 67 2.91 -14.38 3.22
N ASP A 68 2.73 -15.67 2.94
CA ASP A 68 3.72 -16.73 3.15
C ASP A 68 4.94 -16.64 2.24
N ARG A 69 4.87 -15.85 1.16
CA ARG A 69 5.99 -15.59 0.23
C ARG A 69 6.96 -14.53 0.74
N ALA A 70 6.64 -13.83 1.83
CA ALA A 70 7.55 -12.85 2.41
C ALA A 70 8.81 -13.53 2.95
N GLU A 71 9.95 -13.33 2.29
CA GLU A 71 11.25 -13.83 2.80
C GLU A 71 11.60 -13.22 4.17
N ARG A 72 11.17 -11.97 4.38
CA ARG A 72 11.54 -11.14 5.52
C ARG A 72 10.33 -10.38 6.05
N PRO A 73 9.37 -11.07 6.70
CA PRO A 73 8.08 -10.47 7.10
C PRO A 73 8.22 -9.31 8.10
N ASP A 74 9.37 -9.19 8.75
CA ASP A 74 9.74 -8.16 9.71
C ASP A 74 10.12 -6.81 9.08
N ARG A 75 10.24 -6.71 7.75
CA ARG A 75 10.50 -5.44 7.06
C ARG A 75 9.94 -5.40 5.64
N VAL A 76 9.72 -4.20 5.14
CA VAL A 76 9.51 -3.91 3.71
C VAL A 76 10.45 -2.77 3.37
N SER A 77 11.36 -2.96 2.41
CA SER A 77 12.33 -1.93 2.01
C SER A 77 12.06 -1.42 0.60
N SER A 78 11.43 -2.22 -0.25
CA SER A 78 11.06 -1.85 -1.62
C SER A 78 9.70 -2.42 -2.01
N VAL A 79 8.89 -1.59 -2.66
CA VAL A 79 7.53 -1.92 -3.11
C VAL A 79 7.41 -1.63 -4.60
N LEU A 80 7.05 -2.66 -5.37
CA LEU A 80 6.71 -2.51 -6.78
C LEU A 80 5.23 -2.14 -6.91
N VAL A 81 4.92 -1.01 -7.55
CA VAL A 81 3.55 -0.54 -7.75
C VAL A 81 3.22 -0.67 -9.23
N ALA A 82 2.33 -1.61 -9.58
CA ALA A 82 1.87 -1.76 -10.96
C ALA A 82 0.87 -0.65 -11.30
N VAL A 83 1.32 0.31 -12.10
CA VAL A 83 0.51 1.44 -12.55
C VAL A 83 -0.14 1.07 -13.88
N GLY A 84 -1.47 1.01 -13.90
CA GLY A 84 -2.25 0.76 -15.10
C GLY A 84 -3.37 1.79 -15.26
N PRO A 85 -3.86 2.02 -16.48
CA PRO A 85 -5.02 2.87 -16.68
C PRO A 85 -6.26 2.21 -16.07
N GLY A 86 -7.09 2.98 -15.37
CA GLY A 86 -8.35 2.46 -14.87
C GLY A 86 -8.87 3.20 -13.66
N PRO A 87 -10.13 2.96 -13.27
CA PRO A 87 -10.77 3.64 -12.14
C PRO A 87 -10.10 3.36 -10.79
N HIS A 88 -9.23 2.35 -10.71
CA HIS A 88 -8.54 1.94 -9.50
C HIS A 88 -7.13 2.52 -9.34
N SER A 89 -6.60 3.19 -10.37
CA SER A 89 -5.18 3.57 -10.42
C SER A 89 -4.81 4.56 -9.32
N GLY A 90 -5.63 5.58 -9.04
CA GLY A 90 -5.34 6.55 -8.00
C GLY A 90 -5.39 5.96 -6.59
N ALA A 91 -6.39 5.14 -6.28
CA ALA A 91 -6.45 4.41 -5.01
C ALA A 91 -5.22 3.51 -4.80
N THR A 92 -4.73 2.90 -5.88
CA THR A 92 -3.51 2.05 -5.85
C THR A 92 -2.29 2.87 -5.42
N ILE A 93 -2.12 4.08 -5.94
CA ILE A 93 -1.03 4.99 -5.56
C ILE A 93 -1.16 5.45 -4.11
N ASP A 94 -2.37 5.80 -3.67
CA ASP A 94 -2.62 6.27 -2.30
C ASP A 94 -2.30 5.19 -1.26
N VAL A 95 -2.73 3.94 -1.53
CA VAL A 95 -2.45 2.79 -0.66
C VAL A 95 -0.96 2.46 -0.66
N ALA A 96 -0.30 2.45 -1.83
CA ALA A 96 1.13 2.21 -1.91
C ALA A 96 1.95 3.25 -1.12
N ARG A 97 1.56 4.52 -1.23
CA ARG A 97 2.14 5.62 -0.44
C ARG A 97 2.01 5.38 1.06
N GLU A 98 0.83 4.98 1.53
CA GLU A 98 0.60 4.76 2.96
C GLU A 98 1.44 3.59 3.48
N ILE A 99 1.51 2.49 2.73
CA ILE A 99 2.38 1.35 3.05
C ILE A 99 3.85 1.79 3.12
N ALA A 100 4.32 2.54 2.13
CA ALA A 100 5.71 3.01 2.10
C ALA A 100 6.01 4.01 3.22
N ALA A 101 5.07 4.88 3.59
CA ALA A 101 5.21 5.79 4.71
C ALA A 101 5.29 5.04 6.06
N ALA A 102 4.48 3.98 6.23
CA ALA A 102 4.47 3.16 7.44
C ALA A 102 5.73 2.29 7.57
N THR A 103 6.33 1.87 6.45
CA THR A 103 7.44 0.92 6.43
C THR A 103 8.81 1.55 6.12
N ASP A 104 8.83 2.83 5.77
CA ASP A 104 10.02 3.55 5.25
C ASP A 104 10.56 2.93 3.95
N ALA A 105 9.69 2.28 3.16
CA ALA A 105 10.06 1.63 1.90
C ALA A 105 10.18 2.62 0.74
N TRP A 106 10.96 2.23 -0.27
CA TRP A 106 10.98 2.87 -1.59
C TRP A 106 9.86 2.33 -2.47
N LEU A 107 9.25 3.22 -3.27
CA LEU A 107 8.28 2.87 -4.29
C LEU A 107 8.96 2.82 -5.66
N GLU A 108 8.62 1.81 -6.46
CA GLU A 108 8.85 1.80 -7.90
C GLU A 108 7.50 1.87 -8.61
N LEU A 109 7.23 2.99 -9.30
CA LEU A 109 6.06 3.16 -10.14
C LEU A 109 6.32 2.50 -11.49
N PHE A 110 5.76 1.30 -11.67
CA PHE A 110 6.07 0.44 -12.80
C PHE A 110 4.91 0.39 -13.79
N HIS A 111 5.17 0.81 -15.03
CA HIS A 111 4.20 0.75 -16.12
C HIS A 111 4.75 -0.07 -17.29
N VAL A 112 3.88 -0.89 -17.89
CA VAL A 112 4.22 -1.76 -18.99
C VAL A 112 3.42 -1.37 -20.21
N VAL A 113 4.12 -1.04 -21.29
CA VAL A 113 3.53 -0.79 -22.60
C VAL A 113 3.71 -2.02 -23.50
N PRO A 114 2.81 -2.24 -24.47
CA PRO A 114 2.95 -3.36 -25.41
C PRO A 114 4.22 -3.23 -26.24
N SER A 115 5.03 -4.27 -26.28
CA SER A 115 6.16 -4.40 -27.21
C SER A 115 5.67 -4.60 -28.66
N ASP A 116 6.54 -4.31 -29.64
CA ASP A 116 6.28 -4.59 -31.06
C ASP A 116 5.83 -6.04 -31.31
N ALA A 117 6.40 -6.99 -30.57
CA ALA A 117 6.02 -8.39 -30.67
C ALA A 117 4.60 -8.64 -30.16
N ALA A 118 4.18 -7.95 -29.09
CA ALA A 118 2.81 -8.01 -28.58
C ALA A 118 1.81 -7.45 -29.59
N LEU A 119 2.15 -6.32 -30.22
CA LEU A 119 1.32 -5.66 -31.23
C LEU A 119 1.19 -6.53 -32.49
N ALA A 120 2.29 -7.14 -32.95
CA ALA A 120 2.28 -8.05 -34.09
C ALA A 120 1.42 -9.32 -33.84
N ASP A 121 1.38 -9.80 -32.59
CA ASP A 121 0.59 -10.97 -32.19
C ASP A 121 -0.91 -10.63 -32.05
N ALA A 122 -1.29 -9.35 -31.85
CA ALA A 122 -2.68 -8.90 -31.68
C ALA A 122 -3.51 -8.94 -32.98
N GLY A 123 -2.85 -8.89 -34.14
CA GLY A 123 -3.49 -8.96 -35.47
C GLY A 123 -4.26 -7.67 -35.85
N PRO A 124 -4.50 -7.44 -37.16
CA PRO A 124 -5.12 -6.20 -37.65
C PRO A 124 -6.65 -6.11 -37.46
N ASP A 125 -7.28 -7.03 -36.74
CA ASP A 125 -8.73 -7.22 -36.72
C ASP A 125 -9.30 -7.39 -35.30
N GLU A 126 -9.37 -6.31 -34.52
CA GLU A 126 -10.47 -6.10 -33.57
C GLU A 126 -11.07 -4.69 -33.78
N ASP A 127 -12.11 -4.68 -34.63
CA ASP A 127 -13.11 -3.64 -34.96
C ASP A 127 -12.80 -2.48 -35.96
N ALA A 128 -12.97 -2.83 -37.25
CA ALA A 128 -13.93 -2.21 -38.19
C ALA A 128 -13.95 -0.68 -38.38
N THR A 129 -12.90 -0.09 -38.95
CA THR A 129 -13.06 0.94 -40.02
C THR A 129 -11.82 0.92 -40.90
N GLY A 130 -11.97 0.47 -42.16
CA GLY A 130 -10.86 0.34 -43.10
C GLY A 130 -10.12 1.65 -43.33
N THR A 131 -8.84 1.68 -42.97
CA THR A 131 -7.80 2.52 -43.58
C THR A 131 -6.50 1.70 -43.52
N ALA A 132 -5.78 1.65 -44.64
CA ALA A 132 -4.63 0.78 -44.83
C ALA A 132 -3.57 0.94 -43.73
N VAL A 133 -3.35 -0.12 -42.95
CA VAL A 133 -2.22 -0.27 -42.02
C VAL A 133 -0.95 -0.57 -42.83
N THR A 134 -0.20 0.48 -43.11
CA THR A 134 1.26 0.43 -43.34
C THR A 134 1.85 1.78 -42.91
N ALA A 135 2.96 1.76 -42.16
CA ALA A 135 3.61 2.87 -41.43
C ALA A 135 3.04 3.21 -40.03
N SER A 136 2.14 2.38 -39.49
CA SER A 136 1.43 2.63 -38.23
C SER A 136 2.07 1.96 -37.01
N ASP A 137 2.77 0.83 -37.11
CA ASP A 137 3.27 0.10 -35.92
C ASP A 137 4.21 0.93 -35.02
N ALA A 138 5.13 1.71 -35.62
CA ALA A 138 6.03 2.58 -34.87
C ALA A 138 5.31 3.81 -34.28
N ALA A 139 4.31 4.34 -34.99
CA ALA A 139 3.51 5.45 -34.51
C ALA A 139 2.59 5.03 -33.36
N ASP A 140 2.06 3.81 -33.41
CA ASP A 140 1.25 3.21 -32.36
C ASP A 140 2.10 2.93 -31.11
N ALA A 141 3.32 2.39 -31.27
CA ALA A 141 4.28 2.19 -30.18
C ALA A 141 4.71 3.52 -29.52
N GLU A 142 5.01 4.55 -30.32
CA GLU A 142 5.30 5.90 -29.82
C GLU A 142 4.12 6.49 -29.02
N ASP A 143 2.88 6.21 -29.44
CA ASP A 143 1.67 6.68 -28.75
C ASP A 143 1.44 5.94 -27.42
N TYR A 144 1.71 4.63 -27.36
CA TYR A 144 1.68 3.86 -26.11
C TYR A 144 2.74 4.33 -25.11
N ALA A 145 3.98 4.54 -25.55
CA ALA A 145 5.04 5.06 -24.69
C ALA A 145 4.68 6.45 -24.14
N ALA A 146 4.18 7.34 -24.99
CA ALA A 146 3.76 8.68 -24.56
C ALA A 146 2.57 8.63 -23.59
N ALA A 147 1.60 7.73 -23.80
CA ALA A 147 0.49 7.52 -22.87
C ALA A 147 0.98 6.95 -21.52
N GLY A 148 1.95 6.03 -21.56
CA GLY A 148 2.58 5.45 -20.39
C GLY A 148 3.34 6.48 -19.55
N GLU A 149 4.11 7.36 -20.19
CA GLU A 149 4.79 8.47 -19.51
C GLU A 149 3.78 9.41 -18.85
N ARG A 150 2.69 9.80 -19.55
CA ARG A 150 1.64 10.64 -18.95
C ARG A 150 1.00 9.98 -17.73
N LEU A 151 0.79 8.66 -17.77
CA LEU A 151 0.24 7.92 -16.65
C LEU A 151 1.20 7.90 -15.45
N LEU A 152 2.50 7.73 -15.68
CA LEU A 152 3.52 7.79 -14.63
C LEU A 152 3.65 9.21 -14.06
N ASP A 153 3.61 10.25 -14.89
CA ASP A 153 3.59 11.65 -14.46
C ASP A 153 2.38 11.90 -13.52
N ALA A 154 1.18 11.46 -13.90
CA ALA A 154 -0.02 11.58 -13.07
C ALA A 154 0.09 10.80 -11.75
N ALA A 155 0.76 9.63 -11.75
CA ALA A 155 1.02 8.86 -10.55
C ALA A 155 1.99 9.59 -9.59
N GLU A 156 3.08 10.17 -10.12
CA GLU A 156 4.02 10.99 -9.34
C GLU A 156 3.37 12.25 -8.76
N GLU A 157 2.54 12.93 -9.55
CA GLU A 157 1.76 14.07 -9.08
C GLU A 157 0.84 13.69 -7.91
N ARG A 158 0.19 12.51 -8.01
CA ARG A 158 -0.67 11.99 -6.95
C ARG A 158 0.10 11.62 -5.68
N LEU A 159 1.34 11.14 -5.80
CA LEU A 159 2.21 10.94 -4.64
C LEU A 159 2.50 12.23 -3.88
N GLY A 160 2.30 13.41 -4.49
CA GLY A 160 2.24 14.69 -3.78
C GLY A 160 3.52 15.03 -3.01
N GLY A 161 4.68 14.77 -3.60
CA GLY A 161 6.00 15.07 -3.00
C GLY A 161 6.56 13.96 -2.11
N PHE A 162 6.15 12.70 -2.32
CA PHE A 162 6.80 11.57 -1.68
C PHE A 162 8.17 11.31 -2.34
N ASP A 163 9.26 11.63 -1.64
CA ASP A 163 10.61 11.71 -2.24
C ASP A 163 11.29 10.35 -2.49
N ARG A 164 10.68 9.23 -2.08
CA ARG A 164 11.24 7.87 -2.20
C ARG A 164 10.48 7.05 -3.22
N ALA A 165 10.29 7.63 -4.39
CA ALA A 165 9.67 6.97 -5.52
C ALA A 165 10.56 7.13 -6.74
N ASP A 166 10.81 6.02 -7.43
CA ASP A 166 11.34 6.00 -8.78
C ASP A 166 10.21 5.56 -9.73
N ARG A 167 10.40 5.83 -11.03
CA ARG A 167 9.46 5.41 -12.08
C ARG A 167 10.19 4.59 -13.13
N TRP A 168 9.49 3.58 -13.65
CA TRP A 168 10.03 2.71 -14.66
C TRP A 168 8.96 2.31 -15.68
N LEU A 169 9.17 2.79 -16.91
CA LEU A 169 8.43 2.38 -18.10
C LEU A 169 9.19 1.27 -18.84
N VAL A 170 8.50 0.19 -19.21
CA VAL A 170 9.08 -0.95 -19.92
C VAL A 170 8.15 -1.46 -21.01
N GLU A 171 8.74 -1.94 -22.10
CA GLU A 171 8.04 -2.66 -23.16
C GLU A 171 8.08 -4.16 -22.89
N ASP A 172 6.91 -4.82 -22.88
CA ASP A 172 6.83 -6.27 -22.73
C ASP A 172 5.69 -6.87 -23.57
N ARG A 173 5.60 -8.19 -23.63
CA ARG A 173 4.48 -8.92 -24.22
C ARG A 173 3.21 -8.77 -23.38
N THR A 174 3.33 -8.77 -22.05
CA THR A 174 2.17 -8.63 -21.16
C THR A 174 2.53 -7.88 -19.89
N ALA A 175 1.62 -7.02 -19.42
CA ALA A 175 1.79 -6.32 -18.14
C ALA A 175 1.92 -7.29 -16.96
N ALA A 176 1.11 -8.36 -16.93
CA ALA A 176 1.13 -9.34 -15.85
C ALA A 176 2.48 -10.09 -15.79
N GLY A 177 2.99 -10.54 -16.93
CA GLY A 177 4.26 -11.25 -17.00
C GLY A 177 5.43 -10.38 -16.55
N ALA A 178 5.48 -9.13 -17.03
CA ALA A 178 6.51 -8.18 -16.60
C ALA A 178 6.47 -7.89 -15.09
N VAL A 179 5.27 -7.68 -14.51
CA VAL A 179 5.12 -7.47 -13.07
C VAL A 179 5.55 -8.72 -12.27
N VAL A 180 5.18 -9.92 -12.72
CA VAL A 180 5.59 -11.18 -12.09
C VAL A 180 7.11 -11.32 -12.13
N GLU A 181 7.74 -11.09 -13.28
CA GLU A 181 9.20 -11.15 -13.42
C GLU A 181 9.91 -10.15 -12.50
N GLN A 182 9.40 -8.91 -12.43
CA GLN A 182 10.00 -7.90 -11.57
C GLN A 182 9.77 -8.18 -10.08
N SER A 183 8.70 -8.89 -9.70
CA SER A 183 8.35 -9.12 -8.29
C SER A 183 9.48 -9.75 -7.46
N ALA A 184 10.36 -10.53 -8.08
CA ALA A 184 11.52 -11.18 -7.44
C ALA A 184 12.54 -10.19 -6.83
N TYR A 185 12.52 -8.92 -7.27
CA TYR A 185 13.49 -7.90 -6.86
C TYR A 185 12.96 -6.96 -5.76
N TYR A 186 11.69 -7.09 -5.38
CA TYR A 186 11.02 -6.23 -4.41
C TYR A 186 10.53 -7.05 -3.23
N ASP A 187 10.24 -6.41 -2.10
CA ASP A 187 9.72 -7.12 -0.92
C ASP A 187 8.18 -7.27 -0.97
N LEU A 188 7.51 -6.46 -1.80
CA LEU A 188 6.05 -6.39 -1.91
C LEU A 188 5.64 -5.89 -3.29
N VAL A 189 4.52 -6.40 -3.81
CA VAL A 189 3.87 -5.87 -5.02
C VAL A 189 2.51 -5.26 -4.65
N VAL A 190 2.18 -4.11 -5.21
CA VAL A 190 0.85 -3.48 -5.10
C VAL A 190 0.22 -3.41 -6.50
N VAL A 191 -0.98 -3.94 -6.63
CA VAL A 191 -1.77 -3.94 -7.88
C VAL A 191 -3.17 -3.42 -7.61
N GLY A 192 -3.69 -2.64 -8.54
CA GLY A 192 -5.11 -2.28 -8.54
C GLY A 192 -5.98 -3.41 -9.09
N ALA A 193 -7.22 -3.46 -8.63
CA ALA A 193 -8.27 -4.32 -9.16
C ALA A 193 -9.50 -3.48 -9.52
N PRO A 194 -10.20 -3.84 -10.62
CA PRO A 194 -11.47 -3.20 -10.95
C PRO A 194 -12.50 -3.43 -9.84
N THR A 195 -13.27 -2.40 -9.54
CA THR A 195 -14.26 -2.41 -8.46
C THR A 195 -15.44 -3.28 -8.87
N THR A 196 -15.94 -4.11 -7.94
CA THR A 196 -17.13 -4.93 -8.19
C THR A 196 -18.38 -4.03 -8.19
N GLY A 197 -18.64 -3.30 -9.28
CA GLY A 197 -19.73 -2.33 -9.34
C GLY A 197 -20.12 -1.88 -10.75
N THR A 198 -21.24 -2.42 -11.25
CA THR A 198 -22.04 -1.98 -12.41
C THR A 198 -21.48 -2.26 -13.82
N VAL A 199 -21.79 -3.49 -14.28
CA VAL A 199 -22.08 -3.90 -15.67
C VAL A 199 -21.06 -3.53 -16.75
N GLY A 200 -20.16 -4.48 -17.00
CA GLY A 200 -19.55 -4.72 -18.29
C GLY A 200 -18.75 -6.00 -18.17
N ARG A 201 -19.16 -7.06 -18.86
CA ARG A 201 -18.44 -8.34 -18.89
C ARG A 201 -17.12 -8.14 -19.66
N PHE A 202 -16.15 -7.48 -19.03
CA PHE A 202 -14.77 -7.46 -19.46
C PHE A 202 -13.95 -8.28 -18.50
N VAL A 203 -13.03 -9.05 -19.03
CA VAL A 203 -12.03 -9.85 -18.31
C VAL A 203 -10.97 -8.91 -17.72
N PHE A 204 -11.39 -7.87 -17.00
CA PHE A 204 -10.51 -7.09 -16.13
C PHE A 204 -10.45 -7.85 -14.80
N GLY A 205 -9.28 -8.43 -14.55
CA GLY A 205 -9.07 -9.41 -13.50
C GLY A 205 -7.91 -10.35 -13.86
N SER A 206 -7.69 -10.63 -15.15
CA SER A 206 -6.61 -11.56 -15.57
C SER A 206 -5.21 -11.07 -15.19
N THR A 207 -4.91 -9.78 -15.31
CA THR A 207 -3.60 -9.23 -14.90
C THR A 207 -3.39 -9.40 -13.40
N THR A 208 -4.32 -8.89 -12.59
CA THR A 208 -4.28 -9.00 -11.13
C THR A 208 -4.25 -10.46 -10.68
N ASP A 209 -5.09 -11.33 -11.25
CA ASP A 209 -5.15 -12.77 -10.93
C ASP A 209 -3.83 -13.47 -11.26
N THR A 210 -3.24 -13.16 -12.42
CA THR A 210 -1.92 -13.70 -12.81
C THR A 210 -0.84 -13.25 -11.84
N VAL A 211 -0.79 -11.96 -11.51
CA VAL A 211 0.20 -11.43 -10.55
C VAL A 211 0.00 -12.05 -9.16
N VAL A 212 -1.24 -12.15 -8.68
CA VAL A 212 -1.55 -12.79 -7.39
C VAL A 212 -1.13 -14.26 -7.39
N GLY A 213 -1.35 -14.97 -8.50
CA GLY A 213 -1.01 -16.38 -8.67
C GLY A 213 0.50 -16.63 -8.68
N ASP A 214 1.23 -15.83 -9.46
CA ASP A 214 2.58 -16.17 -9.91
C ASP A 214 3.70 -15.28 -9.34
N ALA A 215 3.38 -14.15 -8.68
CA ALA A 215 4.41 -13.30 -8.07
C ALA A 215 5.21 -14.02 -6.98
N GLU A 216 6.52 -13.73 -6.92
CA GLU A 216 7.47 -14.36 -6.00
C GLU A 216 7.36 -13.82 -4.57
N VAL A 217 6.75 -12.63 -4.41
CA VAL A 217 6.56 -11.95 -3.12
C VAL A 217 5.08 -11.72 -2.81
N PRO A 218 4.72 -11.25 -1.60
CA PRO A 218 3.33 -10.95 -1.29
C PRO A 218 2.77 -9.85 -2.20
N VAL A 219 1.46 -9.91 -2.44
CA VAL A 219 0.74 -9.00 -3.33
C VAL A 219 -0.37 -8.31 -2.56
N VAL A 220 -0.39 -6.99 -2.55
CA VAL A 220 -1.50 -6.17 -2.07
C VAL A 220 -2.41 -5.84 -3.26
N VAL A 221 -3.67 -6.23 -3.14
CA VAL A 221 -4.70 -5.92 -4.13
C VAL A 221 -5.56 -4.77 -3.61
N VAL A 222 -5.70 -3.72 -4.42
CA VAL A 222 -6.43 -2.50 -4.07
C VAL A 222 -7.68 -2.38 -4.93
N GLU A 223 -8.85 -2.40 -4.31
CA GLU A 223 -10.12 -2.04 -4.93
C GLU A 223 -10.47 -0.59 -4.59
N ALA A 224 -10.79 0.24 -5.57
CA ALA A 224 -11.14 1.65 -5.32
C ALA A 224 -12.59 1.85 -4.83
N ASP A 225 -12.83 2.93 -4.08
CA ASP A 225 -14.19 3.42 -3.79
C ASP A 225 -14.63 4.40 -4.88
N GLY A 226 -15.14 3.83 -5.98
CA GLY A 226 -15.52 4.59 -7.19
C GLY A 226 -14.38 4.77 -8.19
N SER A 227 -14.47 5.80 -9.03
CA SER A 227 -13.41 6.12 -10.00
C SER A 227 -12.41 7.08 -9.40
N THR A 228 -11.16 6.62 -9.33
CA THR A 228 -9.96 7.35 -8.91
C THR A 228 -8.92 7.36 -10.04
N ALA A 229 -9.38 7.28 -11.29
CA ALA A 229 -8.51 7.20 -12.45
C ALA A 229 -7.47 8.33 -12.43
N LEU A 230 -6.24 7.98 -12.82
CA LEU A 230 -5.20 8.96 -13.09
C LEU A 230 -5.53 9.59 -14.44
N ASP A 231 -5.78 10.89 -14.42
CA ASP A 231 -6.09 11.65 -15.62
C ASP A 231 -4.77 11.89 -16.39
N ALA A 232 -4.57 11.16 -17.48
CA ALA A 232 -3.51 11.41 -18.45
C ALA A 232 -3.96 12.54 -19.40
N GLU A 233 -4.05 13.79 -18.93
CA GLU A 233 -4.34 14.95 -19.78
C GLU A 233 -3.17 15.33 -20.71
#